data_AF-A0A183PV42-F1
#
_entry.id   AF-A0A183PV42-F1
#
_cell.length_a   1.000
_cell.length_b   1.000
_cell.length_c   1.000
_cell.angle_alpha   90.00
_cell.angle_beta   90.00
_cell.angle_gamma   90.00
#
_symmetry.space_group_name_H-M   'P 1'
#
loop_
_entity.id
_entity.type
_entity.pdbx_description
1 polymer ?
#
loop_
_entity_poly.entity_id
_entity_poly.type
_entity_poly.pdbx_seq_one_letter_code
_entity_poly.pdbx_strand_id
1 'polypeptide(L)'
;MMEVLPISLVNFNADSGYLEGLARGIKGGLLKQADYHVLVQCETLDDLKLHLHDTDYGEFLANEPGPLTVGIIEERIREKFVSEFRHIRNQAVYPLSLFLDYITYSYMIDNIVLLITGTLHGRPISELMTKCHPLGTFLEMETLNIATNPAELYNAVLVDTPLGIILIVAYIEDFYAFCKSLGGITAEVMCELLAFEADRRAFIITINSFGTELSNEDRSKLYPRCGKLNPEGLVQLAKANDYEQVKSVARYYSVSPF
;
A
#
# COMPACT_ATOMS: atom_id res chain seq x y z
N MET A 1 -18.17 11.16 -16.86
CA MET A 1 -16.71 11.10 -16.94
C MET A 1 -16.21 12.52 -17.01
N MET A 2 -15.61 13.03 -15.94
CA MET A 2 -14.98 14.35 -15.94
C MET A 2 -13.67 14.20 -16.74
N GLU A 3 -13.52 14.96 -17.82
CA GLU A 3 -12.36 14.88 -18.70
C GLU A 3 -11.12 15.37 -17.92
N VAL A 4 -10.20 14.46 -17.62
CA VAL A 4 -8.99 14.77 -16.85
C VAL A 4 -8.02 15.49 -17.78
N LEU A 5 -7.96 16.81 -17.69
CA LEU A 5 -7.00 17.60 -18.44
C LEU A 5 -5.59 17.32 -17.91
N PRO A 6 -4.58 17.06 -18.78
CA PRO A 6 -3.22 16.81 -18.35
C PRO A 6 -2.67 18.02 -17.59
N ILE A 7 -2.06 17.79 -16.42
CA ILE A 7 -1.53 18.87 -15.58
C ILE A 7 -0.31 19.47 -16.27
N SER A 8 -0.45 20.69 -16.80
CA SER A 8 0.69 21.47 -17.27
C SER A 8 1.59 21.85 -16.10
N LEU A 9 2.91 21.68 -16.24
CA LEU A 9 3.92 22.12 -15.26
C LEU A 9 3.77 23.60 -14.89
N VAL A 10 3.20 24.42 -15.79
CA VAL A 10 2.98 25.85 -15.58
C VAL A 10 1.90 26.11 -14.51
N ASN A 11 0.93 25.21 -14.37
CA ASN A 11 -0.20 25.37 -13.44
C ASN A 11 -0.10 24.46 -12.22
N PHE A 12 0.84 23.50 -12.19
CA PHE A 12 1.01 22.56 -11.07
C PHE A 12 1.15 23.27 -9.71
N ASN A 13 1.95 24.33 -9.66
CA ASN A 13 2.23 25.06 -8.42
C ASN A 13 1.03 25.82 -7.86
N ALA A 14 0.00 26.11 -8.67
CA ALA A 14 -1.17 26.84 -8.22
C ALA A 14 -1.93 26.07 -7.12
N ASP A 15 -2.09 24.75 -7.32
CA ASP A 15 -2.86 23.90 -6.43
C ASP A 15 -1.99 22.94 -5.60
N SER A 16 -0.82 22.55 -6.10
CA SER A 16 0.02 21.50 -5.50
C SER A 16 1.40 21.96 -5.02
N GLY A 17 1.80 23.21 -5.28
CA GLY A 17 3.17 23.68 -4.98
C GLY A 17 3.51 23.67 -3.48
N TYR A 18 2.57 24.07 -2.63
CA TYR A 18 2.73 24.00 -1.18
C TYR A 18 2.90 22.55 -0.69
N LEU A 19 2.06 21.64 -1.19
CA LEU A 19 2.07 20.22 -0.80
C LEU A 19 3.31 19.49 -1.32
N GLU A 20 3.81 19.84 -2.51
CA GLU A 20 5.10 19.33 -3.00
C GLU A 20 6.24 19.77 -2.08
N GLY A 21 6.30 21.05 -1.71
CA GLY A 21 7.29 21.56 -0.78
C GLY A 21 7.26 20.84 0.57
N LEU A 22 6.06 20.63 1.11
CA LEU A 22 5.85 19.90 2.36
C LEU A 22 6.30 18.44 2.26
N ALA A 23 5.90 17.72 1.20
CA ALA A 23 6.30 16.34 0.98
C ALA A 23 7.83 16.19 0.81
N ARG A 24 8.47 17.15 0.13
CA ARG A 24 9.94 17.19 0.02
C ARG A 24 10.61 17.49 1.36
N GLY A 25 10.00 18.32 2.20
CA GLY A 25 10.44 18.55 3.58
C GLY A 25 10.42 17.27 4.40
N ILE A 26 9.30 16.54 4.38
CA ILE A 26 9.16 15.24 5.07
C ILE A 26 10.19 14.22 4.55
N LYS A 27 10.39 14.16 3.22
CA LYS A 27 11.44 13.32 2.61
C LYS A 27 12.84 13.68 3.15
N GLY A 28 13.09 14.95 3.44
CA GLY A 28 14.36 15.43 4.01
C GLY A 28 14.71 14.79 5.36
N GLY A 29 13.69 14.40 6.13
CA GLY A 29 13.84 13.76 7.44
C GLY A 29 13.92 12.24 7.43
N LEU A 30 13.99 11.61 6.26
CA LEU A 30 14.30 10.19 6.17
C LEU A 30 15.72 9.93 6.68
N LEU A 31 15.85 8.94 7.55
CA LEU A 31 17.13 8.51 8.11
C LEU A 31 18.12 8.16 6.99
N LYS A 32 19.34 8.66 7.14
CA LYS A 32 20.44 8.42 6.22
C LYS A 32 21.29 7.26 6.72
N GLN A 33 22.20 6.82 5.87
CA GLN A 33 23.14 5.74 6.19
C GLN A 33 23.92 6.01 7.49
N ALA A 34 24.32 7.26 7.74
CA ALA A 34 25.02 7.66 8.96
C ALA A 34 24.15 7.46 10.22
N ASP A 35 22.87 7.81 10.15
CA ASP A 35 21.94 7.64 11.27
C ASP A 35 21.76 6.16 11.59
N TYR A 36 21.58 5.31 10.56
CA TYR A 36 21.49 3.86 10.76
C TYR A 36 22.75 3.25 11.40
N HIS A 37 23.95 3.76 11.09
CA HIS A 37 25.17 3.29 11.74
C HIS A 37 25.19 3.57 13.25
N VAL A 38 24.59 4.68 13.69
CA VAL A 38 24.42 5.01 15.11
C VAL A 38 23.35 4.11 15.74
N LEU A 39 22.20 3.92 15.08
CA LEU A 39 21.10 3.11 15.62
C LEU A 39 21.49 1.64 15.84
N VAL A 40 22.36 1.08 14.99
CA VAL A 40 22.87 -0.31 15.16
C VAL A 40 23.75 -0.46 16.40
N GLN A 41 24.34 0.62 16.91
CA GLN A 41 25.21 0.61 18.08
C GLN A 41 24.43 0.76 19.41
N CYS A 42 23.12 1.01 19.36
CA CYS A 42 22.30 1.15 20.55
C CYS A 42 22.20 -0.18 21.31
N GLU A 43 22.41 -0.15 22.64
CA GLU A 43 22.30 -1.33 23.50
C GLU A 43 20.89 -1.46 24.12
N THR A 44 20.20 -0.33 24.27
CA THR A 44 18.85 -0.26 24.85
C THR A 44 17.87 0.53 23.98
N LEU A 45 16.56 0.37 24.26
CA LEU A 45 15.52 1.16 23.58
C LEU A 45 15.54 2.64 24.00
N ASP A 46 16.06 2.95 25.19
CA ASP A 46 16.24 4.33 25.64
C ASP A 46 17.35 5.03 24.85
N ASP A 47 18.44 4.33 24.52
CA ASP A 47 19.50 4.85 23.63
C ASP A 47 18.93 5.13 22.24
N LEU A 48 18.12 4.21 21.71
CA LEU A 48 17.44 4.36 20.42
C LEU A 48 16.53 5.60 20.43
N LYS A 49 15.75 5.80 21.50
CA LYS A 49 14.89 6.97 21.67
C LYS A 49 15.69 8.27 21.69
N LEU A 50 16.82 8.30 22.40
CA LEU A 50 17.68 9.48 22.48
C LEU A 50 18.29 9.82 21.11
N HIS A 51 18.77 8.83 20.36
CA HIS A 51 19.29 9.08 19.02
C HIS A 51 18.22 9.47 18.00
N LEU A 52 17.00 8.92 18.10
CA LEU A 52 15.89 9.35 17.24
C LEU A 52 15.41 10.78 17.57
N HIS A 53 15.55 11.22 18.82
CA HIS A 53 15.23 12.60 19.22
C HIS A 53 16.10 13.63 18.49
N ASP A 54 17.38 13.33 18.29
CA ASP A 54 18.32 14.18 17.53
C ASP A 54 18.02 14.22 16.02
N THR A 55 17.12 13.38 15.52
CA THR A 55 16.69 13.36 14.12
C THR A 55 15.36 14.10 13.91
N ASP A 56 14.92 14.23 12.65
CA ASP A 56 13.63 14.85 12.31
C ASP A 56 12.40 14.08 12.84
N TYR A 57 12.59 12.90 13.45
CA TYR A 57 11.55 12.19 14.19
C TYR A 57 11.18 12.91 15.50
N GLY A 58 12.11 13.66 16.09
CA GLY A 58 11.89 14.55 17.24
C GLY A 58 11.32 13.86 18.47
N GLU A 59 10.50 14.60 19.23
CA GLU A 59 9.95 14.18 20.53
C GLU A 59 8.73 13.25 20.45
N PHE A 60 8.64 12.41 19.42
CA PHE A 60 7.46 11.55 19.23
C PHE A 60 7.25 10.50 20.34
N LEU A 61 8.28 10.22 21.15
CA LEU A 61 8.25 9.32 22.31
C LEU A 61 8.32 10.06 23.67
N ALA A 62 8.27 11.39 23.70
CA ALA A 62 8.54 12.16 24.92
C ALA A 62 7.50 11.92 26.04
N ASN A 63 6.24 11.69 25.67
CA ASN A 63 5.12 11.58 26.62
C ASN A 63 4.80 10.13 27.05
N GLU A 64 5.59 9.13 26.66
CA GLU A 64 5.34 7.72 27.00
C GLU A 64 5.73 7.40 28.44
N PRO A 65 4.76 7.06 29.32
CA PRO A 65 5.05 6.74 30.72
C PRO A 65 5.29 5.23 30.88
N GLY A 66 6.54 4.81 31.02
CA GLY A 66 6.89 3.43 31.36
C GLY A 66 8.13 2.91 30.63
N PRO A 67 8.48 1.61 30.82
CA PRO A 67 9.54 0.99 30.03
C PRO A 67 9.13 0.98 28.56
N LEU A 68 9.99 1.51 27.71
CA LEU A 68 9.75 1.55 26.28
C LEU A 68 9.68 0.12 25.72
N THR A 69 8.69 -0.16 24.89
CA THR A 69 8.56 -1.45 24.20
C THR A 69 8.56 -1.24 22.70
N VAL A 70 8.94 -2.27 21.94
CA VAL A 70 8.96 -2.22 20.48
C VAL A 70 7.56 -1.89 19.92
N GLY A 71 6.50 -2.42 20.53
CA GLY A 71 5.12 -2.14 20.11
C GLY A 71 4.75 -0.67 20.23
N ILE A 72 5.15 0.01 21.32
CA ILE A 72 4.90 1.44 21.51
C ILE A 72 5.65 2.27 20.46
N ILE A 73 6.92 1.93 20.18
CA ILE A 73 7.71 2.62 19.16
C ILE A 73 7.04 2.48 17.78
N GLU A 74 6.66 1.26 17.41
CA GLU A 74 5.99 0.97 16.15
C GLU A 74 4.65 1.73 16.02
N GLU A 75 3.85 1.74 17.08
CA GLU A 75 2.58 2.48 17.14
C GLU A 75 2.79 3.97 16.95
N ARG A 76 3.71 4.59 17.69
CA ARG A 76 3.95 6.04 17.61
C ARG A 76 4.56 6.48 16.28
N ILE A 77 5.45 5.69 15.69
CA ILE A 77 5.97 5.95 14.34
C ILE A 77 4.82 5.89 13.31
N ARG A 78 3.95 4.89 13.42
CA ARG A 78 2.79 4.75 12.55
C ARG A 78 1.82 5.92 12.70
N GLU A 79 1.51 6.34 13.91
CA GLU A 79 0.64 7.49 14.17
C GLU A 79 1.20 8.79 13.57
N LYS A 80 2.50 9.04 13.71
CA LYS A 80 3.18 10.18 13.08
C LYS A 80 3.02 10.14 11.56
N PHE A 81 3.32 9.00 10.93
CA PHE A 81 3.16 8.82 9.48
C PHE A 81 1.70 9.05 9.03
N VAL A 82 0.74 8.46 9.73
CA VAL A 82 -0.70 8.61 9.44
C VAL A 82 -1.13 10.07 9.55
N SER A 83 -0.67 10.77 10.60
CA SER A 83 -0.98 12.18 10.82
C SER A 83 -0.45 13.06 9.70
N GLU A 84 0.82 12.87 9.30
CA GLU A 84 1.45 13.60 8.20
C GLU A 84 0.74 13.34 6.86
N PHE A 85 0.42 12.08 6.56
CA PHE A 85 -0.33 11.72 5.35
C PHE A 85 -1.72 12.37 5.32
N ARG A 86 -2.48 12.29 6.43
CA ARG A 86 -3.81 12.92 6.55
C ARG A 86 -3.73 14.43 6.41
N HIS A 87 -2.70 15.06 6.96
CA HIS A 87 -2.49 16.50 6.82
C HIS A 87 -2.30 16.93 5.36
N ILE A 88 -1.50 16.19 4.58
CA ILE A 88 -1.35 16.40 3.13
C ILE A 88 -2.69 16.16 2.41
N ARG A 89 -3.35 15.04 2.70
CA ARG A 89 -4.62 14.65 2.06
C ARG A 89 -5.73 15.68 2.28
N ASN A 90 -5.83 16.26 3.46
CA ASN A 90 -6.87 17.23 3.81
C ASN A 90 -6.74 18.57 3.07
N GLN A 91 -5.55 18.89 2.58
CA GLN A 91 -5.25 20.12 1.84
C GLN A 91 -5.17 19.89 0.33
N ALA A 92 -5.12 18.63 -0.10
CA ALA A 92 -5.11 18.27 -1.50
C ALA A 92 -6.47 18.52 -2.15
N VAL A 93 -6.46 19.17 -3.31
CA VAL A 93 -7.63 19.30 -4.20
C VAL A 93 -7.51 18.32 -5.37
N TYR A 94 -8.60 18.15 -6.12
CA TYR A 94 -8.57 17.32 -7.32
C TYR A 94 -7.55 17.87 -8.33
N PRO A 95 -6.70 17.04 -8.97
CA PRO A 95 -6.72 15.57 -8.96
C PRO A 95 -5.87 14.89 -7.87
N LEU A 96 -5.08 15.63 -7.10
CA LEU A 96 -4.18 15.08 -6.08
C LEU A 96 -4.95 14.41 -4.92
N SER A 97 -6.12 14.93 -4.56
CA SER A 97 -6.98 14.31 -3.54
C SER A 97 -7.33 12.87 -3.89
N LEU A 98 -7.80 12.63 -5.13
CA LEU A 98 -8.13 11.30 -5.63
C LEU A 98 -6.89 10.41 -5.74
N PHE A 99 -5.75 10.97 -6.15
CA PHE A 99 -4.49 10.23 -6.18
C PHE A 99 -4.10 9.70 -4.78
N LEU A 100 -4.25 10.52 -3.75
CA LEU A 100 -3.98 10.12 -2.37
C LEU A 100 -5.03 9.13 -1.85
N ASP A 101 -6.29 9.21 -2.29
CA ASP A 101 -7.31 8.19 -1.99
C ASP A 101 -6.96 6.83 -2.60
N TYR A 102 -6.43 6.79 -3.83
CA TYR A 102 -5.92 5.54 -4.40
C TYR A 102 -4.80 4.93 -3.52
N ILE A 103 -3.97 5.75 -2.85
CA ILE A 103 -2.97 5.20 -1.93
C ILE A 103 -3.64 4.57 -0.69
N THR A 104 -4.72 5.16 -0.17
CA THR A 104 -5.42 4.61 1.00
C THR A 104 -6.19 3.33 0.69
N TYR A 105 -6.65 3.16 -0.56
CA TYR A 105 -7.38 1.95 -0.98
C TYR A 105 -6.59 0.66 -0.76
N SER A 106 -5.25 0.67 -0.91
CA SER A 106 -4.43 -0.51 -0.60
C SER A 106 -4.61 -0.94 0.87
N TYR A 107 -4.60 0.02 1.80
CA TYR A 107 -4.78 -0.25 3.23
C TYR A 107 -6.23 -0.65 3.57
N MET A 108 -7.20 -0.08 2.86
CA MET A 108 -8.61 -0.47 3.01
C MET A 108 -8.81 -1.93 2.63
N ILE A 109 -8.20 -2.37 1.53
CA ILE A 109 -8.30 -3.76 1.09
C ILE A 109 -7.66 -4.70 2.13
N ASP A 110 -6.47 -4.36 2.63
CA ASP A 110 -5.81 -5.17 3.67
C ASP A 110 -6.65 -5.25 4.96
N ASN A 111 -7.26 -4.14 5.38
CA ASN A 111 -8.18 -4.12 6.52
C ASN A 111 -9.41 -5.02 6.27
N ILE A 112 -10.01 -4.96 5.09
CA ILE A 112 -11.17 -5.80 4.73
C ILE A 112 -10.77 -7.28 4.77
N VAL A 113 -9.61 -7.65 4.21
CA VAL A 113 -9.11 -9.02 4.23
C VAL A 113 -8.87 -9.48 5.67
N LEU A 114 -8.28 -8.64 6.52
CA LEU A 114 -8.07 -8.91 7.93
C LEU A 114 -9.39 -9.15 8.68
N LEU A 115 -10.39 -8.30 8.45
CA LEU A 115 -11.70 -8.40 9.10
C LEU A 115 -12.43 -9.68 8.68
N ILE A 116 -12.45 -10.00 7.37
CA ILE A 116 -13.10 -11.21 6.84
C ILE A 116 -12.40 -12.47 7.38
N THR A 117 -11.07 -12.53 7.28
CA THR A 117 -10.31 -13.70 7.73
C THR A 117 -10.42 -13.89 9.24
N GLY A 118 -10.33 -12.82 10.03
CA GLY A 118 -10.49 -12.90 11.48
C GLY A 118 -11.89 -13.38 11.90
N THR A 119 -12.93 -12.91 11.23
CA THR A 119 -14.32 -13.32 11.49
C THR A 119 -14.55 -14.79 11.10
N LEU A 120 -13.96 -15.26 9.99
CA LEU A 120 -13.99 -16.68 9.61
C LEU A 120 -13.36 -17.59 10.66
N HIS A 121 -12.35 -17.10 11.39
CA HIS A 121 -11.71 -17.82 12.50
C HIS A 121 -12.40 -17.58 13.86
N GLY A 122 -13.58 -16.95 13.87
CA GLY A 122 -14.36 -16.72 15.09
C GLY A 122 -13.81 -15.65 16.02
N ARG A 123 -12.94 -14.76 15.54
CA ARG A 123 -12.48 -13.61 16.34
C ARG A 123 -13.51 -12.48 16.31
N PRO A 124 -13.75 -11.80 17.45
CA PRO A 124 -14.68 -10.68 17.49
C PRO A 124 -14.15 -9.49 16.68
N ILE A 125 -15.05 -8.82 15.94
CA ILE A 125 -14.71 -7.67 15.10
C ILE A 125 -14.06 -6.55 15.91
N SER A 126 -14.50 -6.32 17.14
CA SER A 126 -13.92 -5.32 18.04
C SER A 126 -12.42 -5.55 18.32
N GLU A 127 -11.97 -6.80 18.43
CA GLU A 127 -10.54 -7.12 18.55
C GLU A 127 -9.81 -6.86 17.22
N LEU A 128 -10.40 -7.26 16.10
CA LEU A 128 -9.79 -7.10 14.77
C LEU A 128 -9.63 -5.64 14.38
N MET A 129 -10.58 -4.79 14.77
CA MET A 129 -10.55 -3.34 14.53
C MET A 129 -9.32 -2.67 15.17
N THR A 130 -8.85 -3.15 16.32
CA THR A 130 -7.62 -2.64 16.94
C THR A 130 -6.35 -2.95 16.14
N LYS A 131 -6.43 -3.91 15.21
CA LYS A 131 -5.32 -4.34 14.34
C LYS A 131 -5.39 -3.74 12.94
N CYS A 132 -6.47 -3.03 12.61
CA CYS A 132 -6.62 -2.38 11.31
C CYS A 132 -5.65 -1.21 11.17
N HIS A 133 -5.13 -1.00 9.96
CA HIS A 133 -4.28 0.13 9.65
C HIS A 133 -5.11 1.43 9.57
N PRO A 134 -4.72 2.52 10.26
CA PRO A 134 -5.52 3.76 10.32
C PRO A 134 -5.74 4.49 8.99
N LEU A 135 -4.88 4.26 7.99
CA LEU A 135 -5.10 4.82 6.63
C LEU A 135 -6.21 4.10 5.86
N GLY A 136 -6.51 2.85 6.24
CA GLY A 136 -7.55 2.04 5.59
C GLY A 136 -8.90 2.11 6.32
N THR A 137 -9.11 3.09 7.20
CA THR A 137 -10.38 3.29 7.90
C THR A 137 -11.37 3.99 6.98
N PHE A 138 -12.61 3.49 6.94
CA PHE A 138 -13.72 4.05 6.14
C PHE A 138 -14.97 4.22 7.00
N LEU A 139 -15.90 5.08 6.56
CA LEU A 139 -17.05 5.53 7.34
C LEU A 139 -17.95 4.37 7.77
N GLU A 140 -18.08 3.38 6.90
CA GLU A 140 -18.91 2.19 7.09
C GLU A 140 -18.28 1.18 8.06
N MET A 141 -17.05 1.40 8.57
CA MET A 141 -16.45 0.49 9.56
C MET A 141 -17.28 0.39 10.85
N GLU A 142 -17.99 1.44 11.25
CA GLU A 142 -18.83 1.42 12.45
C GLU A 142 -20.05 0.49 12.31
N THR A 143 -20.56 0.32 11.08
CA THR A 143 -21.71 -0.57 10.80
C THR A 143 -21.29 -2.04 10.77
N LEU A 144 -19.99 -2.33 10.58
CA LEU A 144 -19.46 -3.70 10.58
C LEU A 144 -19.58 -4.39 11.94
N ASN A 145 -19.67 -3.64 13.05
CA ASN A 145 -19.90 -4.21 14.38
C ASN A 145 -21.25 -4.96 14.50
N ILE A 146 -22.16 -4.73 13.55
CA ILE A 146 -23.48 -5.39 13.51
C ILE A 146 -23.38 -6.75 12.80
N ALA A 147 -22.38 -6.97 11.96
CA ALA A 147 -22.22 -8.22 11.23
C ALA A 147 -21.79 -9.35 12.17
N THR A 148 -22.61 -10.41 12.22
CA THR A 148 -22.36 -11.56 13.11
C THR A 148 -21.79 -12.76 12.38
N ASN A 149 -21.86 -12.76 11.06
CA ASN A 149 -21.32 -13.82 10.22
C ASN A 149 -20.51 -13.26 9.05
N PRO A 150 -19.54 -14.04 8.51
CA PRO A 150 -18.72 -13.62 7.38
C PRO A 150 -19.51 -13.21 6.14
N ALA A 151 -20.71 -13.77 5.92
CA ALA A 151 -21.55 -13.44 4.77
C ALA A 151 -22.25 -12.09 4.91
N GLU A 152 -22.68 -11.71 6.13
CA GLU A 152 -23.17 -10.38 6.47
C GLU A 152 -22.06 -9.35 6.39
N LEU A 153 -20.86 -9.68 6.88
CA LEU A 153 -19.69 -8.82 6.76
C LEU A 153 -19.31 -8.63 5.28
N TYR A 154 -19.31 -9.72 4.52
CA TYR A 154 -19.12 -9.71 3.07
C TYR A 154 -20.16 -8.79 2.43
N ASN A 155 -21.45 -8.97 2.66
CA ASN A 155 -22.48 -8.11 2.06
C ASN A 155 -22.43 -6.65 2.56
N ALA A 156 -22.14 -6.40 3.84
CA ALA A 156 -22.07 -5.05 4.40
C ALA A 156 -20.88 -4.26 3.86
N VAL A 157 -19.74 -4.92 3.64
CA VAL A 157 -18.58 -4.31 2.99
C VAL A 157 -18.81 -4.19 1.47
N LEU A 158 -19.48 -5.18 0.85
CA LEU A 158 -19.50 -5.34 -0.60
C LEU A 158 -20.73 -4.80 -1.33
N VAL A 159 -21.76 -4.36 -0.61
CA VAL A 159 -22.88 -3.63 -1.22
C VAL A 159 -22.42 -2.26 -1.71
N ASP A 160 -21.36 -1.69 -1.12
CA ASP A 160 -20.81 -0.37 -1.49
C ASP A 160 -19.32 -0.38 -1.90
N THR A 161 -18.59 -1.51 -1.83
CA THR A 161 -17.19 -1.63 -2.31
C THR A 161 -16.93 -2.91 -3.12
N PRO A 162 -16.27 -2.86 -4.29
CA PRO A 162 -16.20 -4.02 -5.17
C PRO A 162 -15.02 -5.00 -4.89
N LEU A 163 -15.21 -5.98 -3.98
CA LEU A 163 -14.59 -7.35 -3.93
C LEU A 163 -13.11 -7.59 -3.50
N GLY A 164 -12.81 -7.80 -2.21
CA GLY A 164 -11.49 -8.03 -1.53
C GLY A 164 -10.25 -8.66 -2.20
N ILE A 165 -10.34 -9.50 -3.25
CA ILE A 165 -9.16 -10.09 -3.92
C ILE A 165 -9.08 -9.67 -5.40
N ILE A 166 -10.23 -9.62 -6.07
CA ILE A 166 -10.39 -8.92 -7.36
C ILE A 166 -10.11 -7.42 -7.16
N LEU A 167 -10.34 -6.90 -5.94
CA LEU A 167 -10.06 -5.52 -5.54
C LEU A 167 -8.63 -5.18 -5.83
N ILE A 168 -7.65 -6.05 -5.57
CA ILE A 168 -6.26 -5.63 -5.74
C ILE A 168 -5.88 -5.63 -7.22
N VAL A 169 -6.41 -6.56 -8.01
CA VAL A 169 -6.23 -6.55 -9.47
C VAL A 169 -6.88 -5.30 -10.07
N ALA A 170 -8.18 -5.10 -9.79
CA ALA A 170 -8.95 -3.96 -10.24
C ALA A 170 -8.35 -2.64 -9.73
N TYR A 171 -7.94 -2.57 -8.48
CA TYR A 171 -7.27 -1.42 -7.86
C TYR A 171 -6.01 -1.03 -8.62
N ILE A 172 -5.09 -1.98 -8.85
CA ILE A 172 -3.83 -1.69 -9.53
C ILE A 172 -4.11 -1.26 -10.98
N GLU A 173 -5.06 -1.90 -11.67
CA GLU A 173 -5.43 -1.55 -13.05
C GLU A 173 -6.13 -0.18 -13.14
N ASP A 174 -7.07 0.10 -12.25
CA ASP A 174 -7.78 1.38 -12.18
C ASP A 174 -6.85 2.51 -11.77
N PHE A 175 -5.97 2.28 -10.79
CA PHE A 175 -4.99 3.27 -10.38
C PHE A 175 -3.98 3.56 -11.50
N TYR A 176 -3.55 2.52 -12.23
CA TYR A 176 -2.72 2.67 -13.41
C TYR A 176 -3.42 3.47 -14.51
N ALA A 177 -4.70 3.18 -14.79
CA ALA A 177 -5.49 3.92 -15.76
C ALA A 177 -5.68 5.39 -15.36
N PHE A 178 -5.93 5.65 -14.08
CA PHE A 178 -6.01 6.99 -13.52
C PHE A 178 -4.69 7.74 -13.69
N CYS A 179 -3.56 7.18 -13.25
CA CYS A 179 -2.24 7.80 -13.44
C CYS A 179 -1.91 8.05 -14.91
N LYS A 180 -2.26 7.11 -15.80
CA LYS A 180 -2.08 7.28 -17.24
C LYS A 180 -2.92 8.42 -17.80
N SER A 181 -4.14 8.63 -17.29
CA SER A 181 -5.00 9.74 -17.69
C SER A 181 -4.53 11.11 -17.21
N LEU A 182 -3.78 11.19 -16.10
CA LEU A 182 -3.14 12.43 -15.65
C LEU A 182 -2.05 12.92 -16.61
N GLY A 183 -1.40 11.99 -17.32
CA GLY A 183 -0.34 12.29 -18.29
C GLY A 183 0.94 12.87 -17.67
N GLY A 184 1.83 13.35 -18.53
CA GLY A 184 3.09 14.00 -18.15
C GLY A 184 4.01 13.13 -17.29
N ILE A 185 4.80 13.79 -16.43
CA ILE A 185 5.80 13.13 -15.56
C ILE A 185 5.11 12.18 -14.57
N THR A 186 3.92 12.52 -14.09
CA THR A 186 3.15 11.66 -13.18
C THR A 186 2.85 10.32 -13.82
N ALA A 187 2.38 10.30 -15.07
CA ALA A 187 2.13 9.06 -15.79
C ALA A 187 3.43 8.28 -16.02
N GLU A 188 4.50 8.93 -16.47
CA GLU A 188 5.79 8.28 -16.74
C GLU A 188 6.33 7.54 -15.50
N VAL A 189 6.36 8.22 -14.35
CA VAL A 189 6.92 7.66 -13.11
C VAL A 189 5.95 6.65 -12.48
N MET A 190 4.68 7.02 -12.30
CA MET A 190 3.74 6.17 -11.55
C MET A 190 3.33 4.92 -12.34
N CYS A 191 3.17 5.00 -13.66
CA CYS A 191 2.87 3.81 -14.45
C CYS A 191 4.01 2.80 -14.38
N GLU A 192 5.28 3.24 -14.36
CA GLU A 192 6.41 2.31 -14.17
C GLU A 192 6.39 1.65 -12.79
N LEU A 193 6.14 2.43 -11.73
CA LEU A 193 6.05 1.90 -10.36
C LEU A 193 4.89 0.89 -10.21
N LEU A 194 3.72 1.21 -10.75
CA LEU A 194 2.54 0.34 -10.69
C LEU A 194 2.70 -0.89 -11.58
N ALA A 195 3.36 -0.78 -12.73
CA ALA A 195 3.71 -1.92 -13.56
C ALA A 195 4.65 -2.89 -12.84
N PHE A 196 5.64 -2.37 -12.11
CA PHE A 196 6.53 -3.19 -11.27
C PHE A 196 5.76 -3.88 -10.14
N GLU A 197 4.84 -3.19 -9.47
CA GLU A 197 4.01 -3.79 -8.41
C GLU A 197 3.09 -4.88 -8.97
N ALA A 198 2.50 -4.67 -10.16
CA ALA A 198 1.73 -5.69 -10.87
C ALA A 198 2.55 -6.96 -11.14
N ASP A 199 3.77 -6.80 -11.68
CA ASP A 199 4.66 -7.91 -12.00
C ASP A 199 5.12 -8.65 -10.74
N ARG A 200 5.54 -7.91 -9.70
CA ARG A 200 5.89 -8.45 -8.38
C ARG A 200 4.75 -9.29 -7.82
N ARG A 201 3.52 -8.79 -7.91
CA ARG A 201 2.34 -9.49 -7.42
C ARG A 201 2.06 -10.78 -8.20
N ALA A 202 2.20 -10.77 -9.53
CA ALA A 202 2.07 -11.97 -10.34
C ALA A 202 3.07 -13.06 -9.94
N PHE A 203 4.34 -12.70 -9.68
CA PHE A 203 5.35 -13.63 -9.16
C PHE A 203 4.98 -14.18 -7.77
N ILE A 204 4.60 -13.32 -6.83
CA ILE A 204 4.23 -13.72 -5.47
C ILE A 204 3.04 -14.69 -5.49
N ILE A 205 1.99 -14.38 -6.26
CA ILE A 205 0.81 -15.25 -6.40
C ILE A 205 1.22 -16.61 -6.97
N THR A 206 2.06 -16.62 -8.03
CA THR A 206 2.53 -17.87 -8.64
C THR A 206 3.25 -18.75 -7.63
N ILE A 207 4.22 -18.18 -6.91
CA ILE A 207 5.02 -18.89 -5.92
C ILE A 207 4.16 -19.40 -4.77
N ASN A 208 3.30 -18.56 -4.21
CA ASN A 208 2.48 -18.90 -3.06
C ASN A 208 1.32 -19.86 -3.41
N SER A 209 1.00 -20.01 -4.70
CA SER A 209 0.00 -21.00 -5.15
C SER A 209 0.53 -22.44 -5.14
N PHE A 210 1.85 -22.66 -5.08
CA PHE A 210 2.42 -24.00 -5.08
C PHE A 210 2.02 -24.75 -3.81
N GLY A 211 1.49 -25.96 -3.98
CA GLY A 211 0.98 -26.79 -2.88
C GLY A 211 -0.41 -26.38 -2.38
N THR A 212 -1.09 -25.47 -3.06
CA THR A 212 -2.50 -25.10 -2.78
C THR A 212 -3.46 -25.75 -3.80
N GLU A 213 -4.76 -25.69 -3.53
CA GLU A 213 -5.81 -26.18 -4.45
C GLU A 213 -6.13 -25.21 -5.61
N LEU A 214 -5.37 -24.10 -5.72
CA LEU A 214 -5.63 -23.07 -6.73
C LEU A 214 -5.26 -23.58 -8.13
N SER A 215 -6.26 -23.63 -9.03
CA SER A 215 -6.05 -24.05 -10.42
C SER A 215 -5.23 -23.02 -11.21
N ASN A 216 -4.56 -23.47 -12.28
CA ASN A 216 -3.83 -22.59 -13.19
C ASN A 216 -4.74 -21.51 -13.84
N GLU A 217 -6.00 -21.86 -14.10
CA GLU A 217 -6.99 -20.94 -14.67
C GLU A 217 -7.39 -19.87 -13.66
N ASP A 218 -7.70 -20.26 -12.42
CA ASP A 218 -8.11 -19.31 -11.39
C ASP A 218 -6.96 -18.42 -10.96
N ARG A 219 -5.74 -18.98 -10.91
CA ARG A 219 -4.51 -18.22 -10.70
C ARG A 219 -4.33 -17.11 -11.74
N SER A 220 -4.60 -17.39 -13.01
CA SER A 220 -4.47 -16.39 -14.09
C SER A 220 -5.43 -15.20 -13.93
N LYS A 221 -6.59 -15.39 -13.28
CA LYS A 221 -7.57 -14.33 -13.00
C LYS A 221 -7.09 -13.37 -11.90
N LEU A 222 -6.06 -13.75 -11.14
CA LEU A 222 -5.50 -12.95 -10.05
C LEU A 222 -4.33 -12.05 -10.47
N TYR A 223 -3.94 -12.06 -11.74
CA TYR A 223 -2.81 -11.27 -12.24
C TYR A 223 -3.27 -9.90 -12.77
N PRO A 224 -2.71 -8.79 -12.27
CA PRO A 224 -2.90 -7.47 -12.89
C PRO A 224 -2.24 -7.41 -14.27
N ARG A 225 -2.89 -6.73 -15.22
CA ARG A 225 -2.51 -6.70 -16.64
C ARG A 225 -1.81 -5.40 -17.08
N CYS A 226 -1.44 -4.54 -16.15
CA CYS A 226 -0.74 -3.28 -16.42
C CYS A 226 0.79 -3.36 -16.30
N GLY A 227 1.35 -4.55 -15.97
CA GLY A 227 2.79 -4.81 -15.83
C GLY A 227 3.52 -5.14 -17.14
N LYS A 228 4.85 -5.28 -17.09
CA LYS A 228 5.69 -5.66 -18.25
C LYS A 228 5.56 -7.13 -18.61
N LEU A 229 5.08 -7.97 -17.69
CA LEU A 229 4.82 -9.40 -17.95
C LEU A 229 3.59 -9.64 -18.84
N ASN A 230 2.70 -8.65 -18.99
CA ASN A 230 1.51 -8.80 -19.81
C ASN A 230 1.85 -8.59 -21.30
N PRO A 231 1.38 -9.45 -22.24
CA PRO A 231 0.58 -10.65 -22.03
C PRO A 231 1.38 -11.97 -21.87
N GLU A 232 2.53 -12.12 -22.51
CA GLU A 232 3.18 -13.43 -22.64
C GLU A 232 3.72 -14.00 -21.32
N GLY A 233 4.33 -13.15 -20.49
CA GLY A 233 4.92 -13.53 -19.21
C GLY A 233 3.86 -14.03 -18.23
N LEU A 234 2.69 -13.38 -18.20
CA LEU A 234 1.55 -13.82 -17.38
C LEU A 234 1.03 -15.20 -17.81
N VAL A 235 0.93 -15.44 -19.12
CA VAL A 235 0.51 -16.76 -19.65
C VAL A 235 1.52 -17.85 -19.29
N GLN A 236 2.82 -17.54 -19.31
CA GLN A 236 3.86 -18.48 -18.92
C GLN A 236 3.84 -18.74 -17.41
N LEU A 237 3.70 -17.70 -16.58
CA LEU A 237 3.57 -17.83 -15.13
C LEU A 237 2.33 -18.64 -14.73
N ALA A 238 1.20 -18.44 -15.41
CA ALA A 238 -0.02 -19.21 -15.18
C ALA A 238 0.16 -20.73 -15.42
N LYS A 239 1.17 -21.13 -16.20
CA LYS A 239 1.48 -22.54 -16.48
C LYS A 239 2.62 -23.10 -15.62
N ALA A 240 3.30 -22.25 -14.85
CA ALA A 240 4.43 -22.66 -14.04
C ALA A 240 3.98 -23.55 -12.86
N ASN A 241 4.66 -24.67 -12.65
CA ASN A 241 4.38 -25.63 -11.57
C ASN A 241 5.55 -25.80 -10.60
N ASP A 242 6.68 -25.15 -10.86
CA ASP A 242 7.87 -25.17 -10.00
C ASP A 242 8.62 -23.83 -10.04
N TYR A 243 9.55 -23.66 -9.09
CA TYR A 243 10.35 -22.44 -8.94
C TYR A 243 11.30 -22.18 -10.12
N GLU A 244 11.81 -23.22 -10.78
CA GLU A 244 12.75 -23.07 -11.89
C GLU A 244 12.04 -22.54 -13.15
N GLN A 245 10.79 -22.95 -13.39
CA GLN A 245 9.94 -22.41 -14.45
C GLN A 245 9.65 -20.92 -14.19
N VAL A 246 9.29 -20.53 -12.97
CA VAL A 246 9.08 -19.12 -12.60
C VAL A 246 10.35 -18.29 -12.86
N LYS A 247 11.51 -18.81 -12.45
CA LYS A 247 12.82 -18.19 -12.69
C LYS A 247 13.14 -18.08 -14.18
N SER A 248 12.78 -19.09 -14.98
CA SER A 248 12.94 -19.04 -16.43
C SER A 248 12.10 -17.92 -17.05
N VAL A 249 10.86 -17.71 -16.59
CA VAL A 249 10.04 -16.57 -17.02
C VAL A 249 10.73 -15.26 -16.67
N ALA A 250 11.16 -15.10 -15.42
CA ALA A 250 11.84 -13.87 -14.97
C ALA A 250 13.10 -13.52 -15.80
N ARG A 251 13.86 -14.53 -16.26
CA ARG A 251 15.05 -14.33 -17.11
C ARG A 251 14.75 -13.72 -18.47
N TYR A 252 13.56 -13.94 -19.04
CA TYR A 252 13.19 -13.28 -20.31
C TYR A 252 12.98 -11.76 -20.14
N TYR A 253 12.68 -11.33 -18.92
CA TYR A 253 12.39 -9.94 -18.58
C TYR A 253 13.50 -9.27 -17.77
N SER A 254 14.60 -9.99 -17.48
CA SER A 254 15.79 -9.36 -16.94
C SER A 254 16.38 -8.46 -18.03
N VAL A 255 16.36 -7.15 -17.78
CA VAL A 255 17.05 -6.17 -18.61
C VAL A 255 18.51 -6.62 -18.70
N SER A 256 19.01 -6.82 -19.92
CA SER A 256 20.43 -7.09 -20.15
C SER A 256 21.23 -6.02 -19.39
N PRO A 257 22.19 -6.39 -18.53
CA PRO A 257 23.03 -5.40 -17.90
C PRO A 257 23.81 -4.69 -19.02
N PHE A 258 23.57 -3.40 -19.18
CA PHE A 258 24.56 -2.51 -19.78
C PHE A 258 25.77 -2.44 -18.84
#